data_AF-A0A942D0E6-F1
#
_entry.id   AF-A0A942D0E6-F1
#
_cell.length_a   1.000
_cell.length_b   1.000
_cell.length_c   1.000
_cell.angle_alpha   90.00
_cell.angle_beta   90.00
_cell.angle_gamma   90.00
#
_symmetry.space_group_name_H-M   'P 1'
#
loop_
_entity.id
_entity.type
_entity.pdbx_description
1 polymer ?
#
loop_
_entity_poly.entity_id
_entity_poly.type
_entity_poly.pdbx_seq_one_letter_code
_entity_poly.pdbx_strand_id
1 'polypeptide(L)'
;MYSGVVSRTQVYLGSEELALLDRASLESGASRSELIRRAVRATFGEGDRDERLRALRASAGSWRGRRKSGAEYVEAVRGGDLNERLARLGVK
;
A
#
# COMPACT_ATOMS: atom_id res chain seq x y z
N MET A 1 -6.56 25.10 7.90
CA MET A 1 -7.93 24.81 7.44
C MET A 1 -8.00 25.17 5.96
N TYR A 2 -7.70 24.24 5.06
CA TYR A 2 -7.89 24.48 3.63
C TYR A 2 -9.30 24.03 3.26
N SER A 3 -10.21 24.98 3.05
CA SER A 3 -11.47 24.72 2.34
C SER A 3 -11.12 24.46 0.88
N GLY A 4 -10.67 23.23 0.58
CA GLY A 4 -10.36 22.82 -0.78
C GLY A 4 -11.62 22.93 -1.64
N VAL A 5 -11.59 23.83 -2.60
CA VAL A 5 -12.66 23.98 -3.60
C VAL A 5 -12.83 22.62 -4.29
N VAL A 6 -14.01 22.02 -4.18
CA VAL A 6 -14.31 20.74 -4.84
C VAL A 6 -14.56 21.02 -6.32
N SER A 7 -13.57 20.71 -7.15
CA SER A 7 -13.69 20.82 -8.60
C SER A 7 -14.52 19.66 -9.16
N ARG A 8 -15.41 19.97 -10.12
CA ARG A 8 -16.16 18.97 -10.88
C ARG A 8 -15.34 18.50 -12.07
N THR A 9 -15.15 17.19 -12.17
CA THR A 9 -14.50 16.53 -13.31
C THR A 9 -15.46 15.52 -13.93
N GLN A 10 -15.56 15.49 -15.26
CA GLN A 10 -16.30 14.47 -15.99
C GLN A 10 -15.35 13.32 -16.36
N VAL A 11 -15.81 12.10 -16.15
CA VAL A 11 -15.06 10.87 -16.44
C VAL A 11 -15.97 9.95 -17.23
N TYR A 12 -15.41 9.31 -18.27
CA TYR A 12 -16.12 8.28 -19.03
C TYR A 12 -15.83 6.92 -18.42
N LEU A 13 -16.89 6.15 -18.17
CA LEU A 13 -16.84 4.80 -17.60
C LEU A 13 -17.67 3.88 -18.50
N GLY A 14 -17.22 2.66 -18.69
CA GLY A 14 -17.95 1.62 -19.38
C GLY A 14 -19.10 1.07 -18.53
N SER A 15 -19.91 0.20 -19.14
CA SER A 15 -21.03 -0.45 -18.48
C SER A 15 -20.59 -1.32 -17.30
N GLU A 16 -19.43 -1.96 -17.40
CA GLU A 16 -18.88 -2.82 -16.34
C GLU A 16 -18.46 -2.00 -15.11
N GLU A 17 -17.74 -0.89 -15.28
CA GLU A 17 -17.37 -0.05 -14.13
C GLU A 17 -18.60 0.58 -13.47
N LEU A 18 -19.62 0.95 -14.25
CA LEU A 18 -20.88 1.45 -13.71
C LEU A 18 -21.60 0.39 -12.87
N ALA A 19 -21.64 -0.87 -13.33
CA ALA A 19 -22.24 -1.97 -12.58
C ALA A 19 -21.49 -2.27 -11.27
N LEU A 20 -20.16 -2.14 -11.26
CA LEU A 20 -19.35 -2.27 -10.05
C LEU A 20 -19.65 -1.14 -9.05
N LEU A 21 -19.74 0.10 -9.52
CA LEU A 21 -20.07 1.24 -8.67
C LEU A 21 -21.48 1.14 -8.09
N ASP A 22 -22.43 0.59 -8.84
CA ASP A 22 -23.80 0.39 -8.37
C ASP A 22 -23.88 -0.64 -7.26
N ARG A 23 -23.21 -1.78 -7.43
CA ARG A 23 -23.13 -2.80 -6.39
C ARG A 23 -22.48 -2.25 -5.12
N ALA A 24 -21.33 -1.57 -5.27
CA ALA A 24 -20.63 -0.96 -4.14
C ALA A 24 -21.46 0.15 -3.46
N SER A 25 -22.28 0.88 -4.22
CA SER A 25 -23.19 1.90 -3.68
C SER A 25 -24.28 1.26 -2.83
N LEU A 26 -24.87 0.16 -3.29
CA LEU A 26 -25.88 -0.60 -2.54
C LEU A 26 -25.30 -1.21 -1.26
N GLU A 27 -24.10 -1.78 -1.32
CA GLU A 27 -23.46 -2.42 -0.16
C GLU A 27 -23.00 -1.41 0.90
N SER A 28 -22.49 -0.25 0.48
CA SER A 28 -21.89 0.74 1.39
C SER A 28 -22.82 1.89 1.78
N GLY A 29 -23.94 2.08 1.07
CA GLY A 29 -24.79 3.27 1.16
C GLY A 29 -24.13 4.57 0.66
N ALA A 30 -22.90 4.51 0.14
CA ALA A 30 -22.19 5.68 -0.36
C ALA A 30 -22.60 6.01 -1.81
N SER A 31 -22.56 7.30 -2.17
CA SER A 31 -22.81 7.72 -3.55
C SER A 31 -21.65 7.34 -4.48
N ARG A 32 -21.94 7.16 -5.78
CA ARG A 32 -20.92 6.88 -6.80
C ARG A 32 -19.75 7.88 -6.76
N SER A 33 -20.02 9.17 -6.58
CA SER A 33 -18.98 10.20 -6.48
C SER A 33 -18.10 10.01 -5.25
N GLU A 34 -18.65 9.57 -4.13
CA GLU A 34 -17.86 9.26 -2.93
C GLU A 34 -17.00 8.00 -3.13
N LEU A 35 -17.55 6.97 -3.75
CA LEU A 35 -16.81 5.76 -4.10
C LEU A 35 -15.64 6.07 -5.04
N ILE A 36 -15.86 6.88 -6.07
CA ILE A 36 -14.80 7.35 -6.98
C ILE A 36 -13.74 8.15 -6.21
N ARG A 37 -14.13 9.05 -5.31
CA ARG A 37 -13.16 9.79 -4.48
C ARG A 37 -12.35 8.88 -3.57
N ARG A 38 -12.96 7.85 -2.96
CA ARG A 38 -12.27 6.85 -2.14
C ARG A 38 -11.28 6.05 -2.97
N ALA A 39 -11.68 5.58 -4.15
CA ALA A 39 -10.81 4.87 -5.07
C ALA A 39 -9.62 5.75 -5.49
N VAL A 40 -9.87 7.01 -5.87
CA VAL A 40 -8.80 7.96 -6.21
C VAL A 40 -7.85 8.17 -5.04
N ARG A 41 -8.35 8.35 -3.81
CA ARG A 41 -7.50 8.49 -2.61
C ARG A 41 -6.73 7.20 -2.27
N ALA A 42 -7.34 6.04 -2.44
CA ALA A 42 -6.69 4.77 -2.18
C ALA A 42 -5.56 4.50 -3.20
N THR A 43 -5.78 4.86 -4.47
CA THR A 43 -4.82 4.60 -5.56
C THR A 43 -3.76 5.69 -5.70
N PHE A 44 -4.15 6.95 -5.61
CA PHE A 44 -3.29 8.12 -5.88
C PHE A 44 -3.08 9.02 -4.68
N GLY A 45 -3.74 8.76 -3.56
CA GLY A 45 -3.44 9.46 -2.32
C GLY A 45 -2.02 9.10 -1.88
N GLU A 46 -1.24 10.09 -1.46
CA GLU A 46 -0.06 9.83 -0.67
C GLU A 46 -0.53 9.11 0.58
N GLY A 47 -0.28 7.80 0.69
CA GLY A 47 -0.59 7.04 1.91
C GLY A 47 -0.04 7.83 3.09
N ASP A 48 -0.95 8.23 4.00
CA ASP A 48 -0.77 9.34 4.94
C ASP A 48 0.69 9.36 5.38
N ARG A 49 1.44 10.37 4.92
CA ARG A 49 2.87 10.47 5.22
C ARG A 49 3.09 10.29 6.72
N ASP A 50 2.15 10.77 7.53
CA ASP A 50 2.17 10.61 8.97
C ASP A 50 1.85 9.18 9.40
N GLU A 51 0.99 8.43 8.71
CA GLU A 51 0.78 6.99 8.93
C GLU A 51 2.02 6.16 8.59
N ARG A 52 2.67 6.44 7.45
CA ARG A 52 3.97 5.84 7.12
C ARG A 52 5.03 6.19 8.16
N LEU A 53 5.11 7.45 8.58
CA LEU A 53 6.02 7.88 9.65
C LEU A 53 5.67 7.23 11.00
N ARG A 54 4.39 7.06 11.32
CA ARG A 54 3.92 6.35 12.53
C ARG A 54 4.34 4.88 12.49
N ALA A 55 4.18 4.20 11.36
CA ALA A 55 4.63 2.81 11.19
C ALA A 55 6.16 2.68 11.30
N LEU A 56 6.91 3.62 10.72
CA LEU A 56 8.38 3.66 10.86
C LEU A 56 8.82 3.93 12.30
N ARG A 57 8.17 4.86 13.00
CA ARG A 57 8.43 5.13 14.43
C ARG A 57 8.06 3.96 15.32
N ALA A 58 6.93 3.30 15.07
CA ALA A 58 6.47 2.14 15.83
C ALA A 58 7.39 0.92 15.67
N SER A 59 8.06 0.80 14.52
CA SER A 59 9.05 -0.26 14.27
C SER A 59 10.47 0.11 14.71
N ALA A 60 10.71 1.36 15.13
CA ALA A 60 12.01 1.80 15.61
C ALA A 60 12.35 1.08 16.93
N GLY A 61 13.42 0.27 16.89
CA GLY A 61 13.85 -0.50 18.06
C GLY A 61 13.24 -1.90 18.17
N SER A 62 12.39 -2.34 17.23
CA SER A 62 11.87 -3.73 17.17
C SER A 62 12.98 -4.79 17.01
N TRP A 63 14.20 -4.35 16.68
CA TRP A 63 15.41 -5.18 16.59
C TRP A 63 16.29 -5.14 17.86
N ARG A 64 15.99 -4.25 18.82
CA ARG A 64 16.79 -4.05 20.03
C ARG A 64 16.65 -5.26 20.95
N GLY A 65 17.77 -5.81 21.42
CA GLY A 65 17.79 -6.97 22.35
C GLY A 65 17.72 -8.34 21.68
N ARG A 66 17.73 -8.42 20.34
CA ARG A 66 17.92 -9.71 19.65
C ARG A 66 19.38 -10.13 19.74
N ARG A 67 19.62 -11.40 20.07
CA ARG A 67 20.98 -11.98 20.13
C ARG A 67 21.58 -12.25 18.75
N LYS A 68 20.72 -12.44 17.75
CA LYS A 68 21.14 -12.69 16.36
C LYS A 68 21.46 -11.37 15.65
N SER A 69 22.54 -11.36 14.88
CA SER A 69 22.87 -10.22 14.04
C SER A 69 21.82 -10.03 12.95
N GLY A 70 21.75 -8.82 12.38
CA GLY A 70 20.87 -8.56 11.24
C GLY A 70 21.18 -9.46 10.04
N ALA A 71 22.46 -9.77 9.82
CA ALA A 71 22.91 -10.67 8.76
C ALA A 71 22.41 -12.10 8.98
N GLU A 72 22.57 -12.65 10.19
CA GLU A 72 22.09 -14.00 10.54
C GLU A 72 20.57 -14.15 10.38
N TYR A 73 19.83 -13.10 10.71
CA TYR A 73 18.38 -13.09 10.49
C TYR A 73 18.01 -13.07 9.02
N VAL A 74 18.68 -12.23 8.23
CA VAL A 74 18.42 -12.11 6.79
C VAL A 74 18.73 -13.44 6.07
N GLU A 75 19.81 -14.12 6.44
CA GLU A 75 20.13 -15.46 5.91
C GLU A 75 19.07 -16.50 6.32
N ALA A 76 18.58 -16.46 7.56
CA ALA A 76 17.51 -17.34 8.01
C ALA A 76 16.17 -17.10 7.28
N VAL A 77 15.84 -15.85 6.93
CA VAL A 77 14.58 -15.52 6.23
C VAL A 77 14.65 -15.84 4.74
N ARG A 78 15.80 -15.62 4.09
CA ARG A 78 15.92 -15.77 2.64
C ARG A 78 15.99 -17.22 2.18
N GLY A 79 16.34 -18.15 3.08
CA GLY A 79 16.36 -19.58 2.82
C GLY A 79 17.46 -20.00 1.85
N GLY A 80 18.40 -20.81 2.34
CA GLY A 80 19.58 -21.27 1.58
C GLY A 80 20.75 -20.29 1.65
N ASP A 81 21.95 -20.78 1.33
CA ASP A 81 23.19 -20.00 1.44
C ASP A 81 23.28 -18.94 0.32
N LEU A 82 24.00 -17.85 0.60
CA LEU A 82 24.22 -16.75 -0.35
C LEU A 82 24.82 -17.27 -1.67
N ASN A 83 25.74 -18.23 -1.61
CA ASN A 83 26.38 -18.80 -2.80
C ASN A 83 25.37 -19.55 -3.69
N GLU A 84 24.44 -20.31 -3.10
CA GLU A 84 23.38 -21.00 -3.85
C GLU A 84 22.42 -20.03 -4.54
N ARG A 85 22.22 -18.86 -3.94
CA ARG A 85 21.38 -17.79 -4.48
C ARG A 85 22.08 -17.03 -5.59
N LEU A 86 23.37 -16.74 -5.44
CA LEU A 86 24.19 -16.13 -6.49
C LEU A 86 24.35 -17.06 -7.70
N ALA A 87 24.55 -18.36 -7.45
CA ALA A 87 24.59 -19.38 -8.50
C ALA A 87 23.28 -19.46 -9.30
N ARG A 88 22.12 -19.37 -8.64
CA ARG A 88 20.81 -19.29 -9.32
C ARG A 88 20.63 -18.03 -10.17
N LEU A 89 21.33 -16.95 -9.84
CA LEU A 89 21.28 -15.67 -10.58
C LEU A 89 22.37 -15.57 -11.65
N GLY A 90 23.21 -16.60 -11.82
CA GLY A 90 24.27 -16.62 -12.83
C GLY A 90 25.44 -15.67 -12.54
N VAL A 91 25.54 -15.15 -11.31
CA VAL A 91 26.62 -14.27 -10.87
C VAL A 91 27.66 -15.14 -10.16
N LYS A 92 28.86 -15.24 -10.75
CA LYS A 92 30.03 -15.88 -10.13
C LYS A 92 30.78 -14.90 -9.24
#